data_AF-A0A286SBH8-F1
#
_entry.id   AF-A0A286SBH8-F1
#
_cell.length_a   1.000
_cell.length_b   1.000
_cell.length_c   1.000
_cell.angle_alpha   90.00
_cell.angle_beta   90.00
_cell.angle_gamma   90.00
#
_symmetry.space_group_name_H-M   'P 1'
#
loop_
_entity.id
_entity.type
_entity.pdbx_description
1 polymer ?
#
loop_
_entity_poly.entity_id
_entity_poly.type
_entity_poly.pdbx_seq_one_letter_code
_entity_poly.pdbx_strand_id
1 'polypeptide(L)' 'PLDQFEVTSLLGLNAPIFGYLNLTLTNLALYSVLVLFLVVAIHYLGNNDSKLVPY' A
#
# COMPACT_ATOMS: atom_id res chain seq x y z
N PRO A 1 -23.95 5.29 10.36
CA PRO A 1 -22.97 6.11 9.61
C PRO A 1 -21.49 5.75 9.87
N LEU A 2 -21.15 4.92 10.87
CA LEU A 2 -19.77 4.52 11.14
C LEU A 2 -19.29 3.34 10.27
N ASP A 3 -20.21 2.60 9.64
CA ASP A 3 -19.92 1.38 8.89
C ASP A 3 -18.98 1.61 7.69
N GLN A 4 -18.94 2.83 7.15
CA GLN A 4 -18.01 3.22 6.07
C GLN A 4 -16.53 3.19 6.48
N PHE A 5 -16.23 3.16 7.78
CA PHE A 5 -14.87 3.06 8.32
C PHE A 5 -14.51 1.63 8.76
N GLU A 6 -15.37 0.65 8.48
CA GLU A 6 -15.10 -0.74 8.82
C GLU A 6 -13.87 -1.26 8.05
N VAL A 7 -12.93 -1.84 8.79
CA VAL A 7 -11.76 -2.50 8.22
C VAL A 7 -12.07 -3.97 8.00
N THR A 8 -12.20 -4.36 6.74
CA THR A 8 -12.53 -5.72 6.32
C THR A 8 -11.30 -6.42 5.74
N SER A 9 -11.22 -7.74 5.94
CA SER A 9 -10.17 -8.58 5.35
C SER A 9 -10.53 -8.93 3.91
N LEU A 10 -9.58 -8.74 2.99
CA LEU A 10 -9.75 -9.06 1.56
C LEU A 10 -9.01 -10.35 1.18
N LEU A 11 -7.80 -10.54 1.71
CA LEU A 11 -6.97 -11.73 1.51
C LEU A 11 -6.09 -11.95 2.74
N GLY A 12 -5.92 -13.21 3.16
CA GLY A 12 -5.11 -13.56 4.32
C GLY A 12 -4.13 -14.69 4.02
N LEU A 13 -2.91 -14.57 4.55
CA LEU A 13 -1.89 -15.60 4.60
C LEU A 13 -1.66 -15.96 6.07
N ASN A 14 -1.99 -17.20 6.42
CA ASN A 14 -1.77 -17.78 7.74
C ASN A 14 -0.65 -18.82 7.61
N ALA A 15 0.42 -18.68 8.38
CA ALA A 15 1.53 -19.61 8.34
C ALA A 15 1.99 -20.00 9.78
N PRO A 16 1.28 -20.94 10.44
CA PRO A 16 1.56 -21.35 11.82
C PRO A 16 2.98 -21.86 12.06
N ILE A 17 3.54 -22.55 11.07
CA ILE A 17 4.88 -23.15 11.14
C ILE A 17 5.98 -22.07 11.19
N PHE A 18 5.70 -20.86 10.69
CA PHE A 18 6.60 -19.71 10.77
C PHE A 18 6.31 -18.84 12.00
N GLY A 19 6.23 -19.46 13.17
CA GLY A 19 5.98 -18.74 14.43
C GLY A 19 4.63 -18.03 14.45
N TYR A 20 3.59 -18.65 13.88
CA TYR A 20 2.24 -18.06 13.80
C TYR A 20 2.16 -16.76 12.99
N LEU A 21 2.99 -16.63 11.95
CA LEU A 21 2.90 -15.52 11.02
C LEU A 21 1.49 -15.41 10.44
N ASN A 22 0.93 -14.20 10.53
CA ASN A 22 -0.36 -13.86 9.99
C ASN A 22 -0.26 -12.53 9.26
N LEU A 23 -0.49 -12.55 7.95
CA LEU A 23 -0.48 -11.36 7.11
C LEU A 23 -1.81 -11.26 6.40
N THR A 24 -2.53 -10.16 6.62
CA THR A 24 -3.84 -9.94 6.01
C THR A 24 -3.84 -8.64 5.24
N LEU A 25 -4.17 -8.72 3.95
CA LEU A 25 -4.53 -7.57 3.15
C LEU A 25 -5.96 -7.16 3.52
N THR A 26 -6.08 -6.07 4.26
CA THR A 26 -7.35 -5.42 4.56
C THR A 26 -7.66 -4.32 3.54
N ASN A 27 -8.88 -3.80 3.54
CA ASN A 27 -9.20 -2.61 2.74
C ASN A 27 -8.26 -1.42 3.06
N LEU A 28 -7.93 -1.20 4.33
CA LEU A 28 -6.98 -0.17 4.78
C LEU A 28 -5.57 -0.42 4.26
N ALA A 29 -5.10 -1.67 4.32
CA ALA A 29 -3.79 -2.02 3.80
C ALA A 29 -3.73 -1.85 2.26
N LEU A 30 -4.79 -2.21 1.54
CA LEU A 30 -4.91 -1.97 0.11
C LEU A 30 -4.82 -0.48 -0.22
N TYR A 31 -5.61 0.38 0.46
CA TYR A 31 -5.54 1.82 0.25
C TYR A 31 -4.15 2.39 0.58
N SER A 32 -3.51 1.90 1.64
CA SER A 32 -2.14 2.31 2.01
C SER A 32 -1.12 1.94 0.93
N VAL A 33 -1.24 0.74 0.34
CA VAL A 33 -0.40 0.29 -0.78
C VAL A 33 -0.65 1.13 -2.04
N LEU A 34 -1.90 1.46 -2.35
CA LEU A 34 -2.23 2.37 -3.47
C LEU A 34 -1.60 3.76 -3.28
N VAL A 35 -1.69 4.32 -2.07
CA VAL A 35 -1.05 5.60 -1.74
C VAL A 35 0.47 5.51 -1.86
N LEU A 36 1.09 4.44 -1.35
CA LEU A 36 2.52 4.22 -1.48
C LEU A 36 2.94 4.16 -2.96
N PHE A 37 2.23 3.39 -3.78
CA PHE A 37 2.49 3.33 -5.22
C PHE A 37 2.32 4.67 -5.90
N LEU A 38 1.30 5.45 -5.54
CA LEU A 38 1.09 6.79 -6.08
C LEU A 38 2.27 7.71 -5.75
N VAL A 39 2.71 7.72 -4.49
CA VAL A 39 3.86 8.54 -4.03
C VAL A 39 5.13 8.13 -4.77
N VAL A 40 5.41 6.82 -4.85
CA VAL A 40 6.59 6.31 -5.57
C VAL A 40 6.51 6.63 -7.07
N ALA A 41 5.34 6.46 -7.69
CA ALA A 41 5.13 6.75 -9.11
C ALA A 41 5.33 8.24 -9.40
N ILE A 42 4.78 9.14 -8.58
CA ILE A 42 5.01 10.58 -8.71
C ILE A 42 6.49 10.90 -8.58
N HIS A 43 7.19 10.30 -7.61
CA HIS A 43 8.61 10.54 -7.42
C HIS A 43 9.45 10.05 -8.60
N TYR A 44 9.17 8.84 -9.09
CA TYR A 44 9.93 8.22 -10.16
C TYR A 44 9.64 8.86 -11.53
N LEU A 45 8.36 9.01 -11.87
CA LEU A 45 7.93 9.56 -13.17
C LEU A 45 8.05 11.09 -13.22
N GLY A 46 7.99 11.77 -12.07
CA GLY A 46 8.21 13.21 -11.97
C GLY A 46 9.69 13.61 -11.98
N ASN A 47 10.62 12.63 -11.89
CA ASN A 47 12.04 12.90 -11.99
C ASN A 47 12.42 13.09 -13.47
N ASN A 48 12.81 14.31 -13.85
CA ASN A 48 13.33 14.63 -15.18
C ASN A 48 14.83 14.28 -15.29
N ASP A 49 15.18 13.00 -15.21
CA ASP A 49 16.57 12.50 -15.31
C ASP A 49 17.56 13.22 -14.38
N SER A 50 17.12 13.64 -13.19
CA SER A 50 17.87 14.43 -12.22
C SER A 50 18.40 15.78 -12.74
N LYS A 51 17.82 16.31 -13.83
CA LYS A 51 18.12 17.66 -14.31
C LYS A 51 17.69 18.68 -13.26
N LEU A 52 18.54 19.69 -13.06
CA LEU A 52 18.31 20.77 -12.08
C LEU A 52 17.05 21.59 -12.36
N VAL A 53 16.55 21.52 -13.58
CA VAL A 53 15.51 22.39 -14.08
C VAL A 53 14.46 21.57 -14.83
N PRO A 54 13.18 21.85 -14.59
CA PRO A 54 12.08 21.12 -15.19
C PRO A 54 11.88 21.58 -16.65
N TYR A 55 12.68 21.07 -17.58
CA TYR A 55 12.46 21.18 -19.02
C TYR A 55 12.82 19.88 -19.77
#